data_AF-A0A653Q391-F1
#
_entry.id   AF-A0A653Q391-F1
#
_cell.length_a   1.000
_cell.length_b   1.000
_cell.length_c   1.000
_cell.angle_alpha   90.00
_cell.angle_beta   90.00
_cell.angle_gamma   90.00
#
_symmetry.space_group_name_H-M   'P 1'
#
loop_
_entity.id
_entity.type
_entity.pdbx_description
1 polymer ?
#
loop_
_entity_poly.entity_id
_entity_poly.type
_entity_poly.pdbx_seq_one_letter_code
_entity_poly.pdbx_strand_id
1 'polypeptide(L)'
;MVQQRDFTYITEPFIEREIEHLARMIRSRHWHRSVAWPVSYWRERIERLRQAPAAAPGQQAQLLSLLVELEGIAAQLESSSSSSSSTHGEMLHIGAQPVRAAIGNAR
;
A
#
# COMPACT_ATOMS: atom_id res chain seq x y z
N MET A 1 13.97 14.52 0.98
CA MET A 1 15.32 14.19 0.47
C MET A 1 15.53 12.72 0.71
N VAL A 2 15.64 11.95 -0.35
CA VAL A 2 15.65 10.48 -0.26
C VAL A 2 17.02 10.08 -0.68
N GLN A 3 17.75 9.51 0.26
CA GLN A 3 19.13 9.11 0.08
C GLN A 3 19.22 8.24 -1.17
N GLN A 4 19.77 8.81 -2.23
CA GLN A 4 20.20 8.11 -3.41
C GLN A 4 21.36 7.23 -2.92
N ARG A 5 21.04 6.02 -2.46
CA ARG A 5 22.07 5.09 -1.99
C ARG A 5 22.84 4.67 -3.24
N ASP A 6 24.09 5.09 -3.33
CA ASP A 6 25.01 4.69 -4.39
C ASP A 6 25.08 3.17 -4.48
N PHE A 7 24.44 2.61 -5.51
CA PHE A 7 24.47 1.18 -5.84
C PHE A 7 25.77 0.78 -6.53
N THR A 8 26.76 1.66 -6.55
CA THR A 8 28.10 1.44 -7.15
C THR A 8 28.87 0.34 -6.43
N TYR A 9 28.46 -0.05 -5.22
CA TYR A 9 29.10 -1.08 -4.39
C TYR A 9 28.11 -2.13 -3.87
N ILE A 10 27.21 -2.63 -4.73
CA ILE A 10 26.36 -3.77 -4.35
C ILE A 10 27.25 -4.99 -4.12
N THR A 11 27.41 -5.36 -2.85
CA THR A 11 28.11 -6.55 -2.39
C THR A 11 27.11 -7.54 -1.79
N GLU A 12 27.46 -8.82 -1.72
CA GLU A 12 26.61 -9.85 -1.12
C GLU A 12 26.12 -9.49 0.31
N PRO A 13 26.96 -9.03 1.27
CA PRO A 13 26.48 -8.65 2.60
C PRO A 13 25.61 -7.38 2.60
N PHE A 14 25.77 -6.51 1.60
CA PHE A 14 24.87 -5.38 1.43
C PHE A 14 23.47 -5.85 1.01
N ILE A 15 23.39 -6.80 0.07
CA ILE A 15 22.11 -7.36 -0.39
C ILE A 15 21.37 -8.01 0.78
N GLU A 16 22.05 -8.78 1.62
CA GLU A 16 21.44 -9.40 2.81
C GLU A 16 20.85 -8.35 3.76
N ARG A 17 21.63 -7.34 4.13
CA ARG A 17 21.15 -6.24 4.99
C ARG A 17 20.00 -5.47 4.36
N GLU A 18 20.05 -5.26 3.06
CA GLU A 18 19.01 -4.56 2.33
C GLU A 18 17.73 -5.39 2.23
N ILE A 19 17.81 -6.73 2.10
CA ILE A 19 16.66 -7.65 2.19
C ILE A 19 16.00 -7.53 3.56
N GLU A 20 16.77 -7.57 4.66
CA GLU A 20 16.21 -7.41 6.01
C GLU A 20 15.56 -6.04 6.20
N HIS A 21 16.18 -4.99 5.69
CA HIS A 21 15.65 -3.64 5.73
C HIS A 21 14.33 -3.54 4.96
N LEU A 22 14.29 -4.07 3.74
CA LEU A 22 13.10 -4.09 2.89
C LEU A 22 11.97 -4.91 3.54
N ALA A 23 12.28 -6.07 4.11
CA ALA A 23 11.29 -6.90 4.82
C ALA A 23 10.66 -6.14 6.00
N ARG A 24 11.48 -5.46 6.81
CA ARG A 24 10.99 -4.65 7.94
C ARG A 24 10.16 -3.48 7.47
N MET A 25 10.56 -2.83 6.36
CA MET A 25 9.80 -1.74 5.77
C MET A 25 8.46 -2.27 5.25
N ILE A 26 8.41 -3.29 4.39
CA ILE A 26 7.18 -3.86 3.79
C ILE A 26 6.20 -4.44 4.82
N ARG A 27 6.65 -4.87 5.99
CA ARG A 27 5.74 -5.39 7.04
C ARG A 27 5.19 -4.32 7.98
N SER A 28 5.75 -3.11 7.97
CA SER A 28 5.40 -2.08 8.94
C SER A 28 4.05 -1.40 8.64
N ARG A 29 3.05 -1.47 9.52
CA ARG A 29 1.77 -0.76 9.30
C ARG A 29 1.92 0.76 9.08
N HIS A 30 3.03 1.37 9.52
CA HIS A 30 3.30 2.79 9.31
C HIS A 30 3.54 3.16 7.84
N TRP A 31 4.08 2.25 7.02
CA TRP A 31 4.20 2.52 5.58
C TRP A 31 2.86 2.40 4.86
N HIS A 32 2.03 1.40 5.22
CA HIS A 32 0.66 1.26 4.69
C HIS A 32 -0.16 2.52 4.89
N ARG A 33 0.03 3.19 6.04
CA ARG A 33 -0.70 4.39 6.43
C ARG A 33 -0.15 5.68 5.82
N SER A 34 1.17 5.78 5.65
CA SER A 34 1.82 7.06 5.33
C SER A 34 2.10 7.27 3.84
N VAL A 35 1.85 6.26 2.97
CA VAL A 35 2.05 6.36 1.52
C VAL A 35 3.42 6.93 1.15
N ALA A 36 4.44 6.67 1.97
CA ALA A 36 5.73 7.38 1.88
C ALA A 36 6.42 7.14 0.53
N TRP A 37 6.08 6.02 -0.14
CA TRP A 37 6.61 5.58 -1.42
C TRP A 37 5.60 4.71 -2.18
N PRO A 38 5.41 4.92 -3.50
CA PRO A 38 4.52 4.07 -4.30
C PRO A 38 5.06 2.64 -4.42
N VAL A 39 4.18 1.66 -4.60
CA VAL A 39 4.54 0.23 -4.78
C VAL A 39 5.54 0.04 -5.91
N SER A 40 5.40 0.80 -7.01
CA SER A 40 6.32 0.76 -8.16
C SER A 40 7.77 1.03 -7.78
N TYR A 41 8.01 1.97 -6.85
CA TYR A 41 9.37 2.30 -6.40
C TYR A 41 10.02 1.11 -5.67
N TRP A 42 9.27 0.40 -4.83
CA TRP A 42 9.79 -0.78 -4.13
C TRP A 42 10.02 -1.94 -5.07
N ARG A 43 9.13 -2.15 -6.05
CA ARG A 43 9.30 -3.16 -7.10
C ARG A 43 10.61 -2.92 -7.86
N GLU A 44 10.82 -1.71 -8.37
CA GLU A 44 12.04 -1.36 -9.09
C GLU A 44 13.30 -1.58 -8.23
N ARG A 45 13.23 -1.25 -6.94
CA ARG A 45 14.36 -1.44 -6.02
C ARG A 45 14.69 -2.92 -5.81
N ILE A 46 13.69 -3.77 -5.59
CA ILE A 46 13.89 -5.22 -5.41
C ILE A 46 14.40 -5.84 -6.71
N GLU A 47 13.89 -5.40 -7.87
CA GLU A 47 14.37 -5.86 -9.18
C GLU A 47 15.83 -5.49 -9.44
N ARG A 48 16.25 -4.27 -9.09
CA ARG A 48 17.66 -3.86 -9.19
C ARG A 48 18.59 -4.71 -8.32
N LEU A 49 18.16 -5.07 -7.12
CA LEU A 49 18.95 -5.97 -6.25
C LEU A 49 19.02 -7.39 -6.83
N ARG A 50 17.94 -7.87 -7.46
CA ARG A 50 17.92 -9.20 -8.11
C ARG A 50 18.82 -9.26 -9.34
N GLN A 51 18.94 -8.16 -10.08
CA GLN A 51 19.82 -8.04 -11.24
C GLN A 51 21.28 -7.79 -10.87
N ALA A 52 21.58 -7.56 -9.59
CA ALA A 52 22.95 -7.34 -9.16
C ALA A 52 23.78 -8.64 -9.31
N PRO A 53 24.98 -8.56 -9.90
CA PRO A 53 25.83 -9.74 -10.09
C PRO A 53 26.30 -10.37 -8.77
N ALA A 54 26.27 -9.61 -7.67
CA ALA A 54 26.61 -10.08 -6.33
C ALA A 54 25.46 -10.83 -5.62
N ALA A 55 24.27 -10.95 -6.24
CA ALA A 55 23.12 -11.60 -5.63
C ALA A 55 23.26 -13.13 -5.66
N ALA A 56 23.49 -13.73 -4.49
CA ALA A 56 23.53 -15.18 -4.34
C ALA A 56 22.14 -15.82 -4.61
N PRO A 57 22.05 -17.09 -5.05
CA PRO A 57 20.78 -17.75 -5.33
C PRO A 57 19.78 -17.72 -4.16
N GLY A 58 20.27 -17.89 -2.93
CA GLY A 58 19.44 -17.78 -1.72
C GLY A 58 18.87 -16.38 -1.51
N GLN A 59 19.64 -15.35 -1.84
CA GLN A 59 19.20 -13.95 -1.77
C GLN A 59 18.19 -13.63 -2.87
N GLN A 60 18.36 -14.18 -4.08
CA GLN A 60 17.38 -14.04 -5.16
C GLN A 60 16.02 -14.63 -4.78
N ALA A 61 16.00 -15.79 -4.13
CA ALA A 61 14.76 -16.39 -3.63
C ALA A 61 14.07 -15.51 -2.57
N GLN A 62 14.84 -14.90 -1.66
CA GLN A 62 14.31 -13.98 -0.67
C GLN A 62 13.76 -12.69 -1.30
N LEU A 63 14.45 -12.13 -2.31
CA LEU A 63 13.98 -10.97 -3.06
C LEU A 63 12.68 -11.26 -3.83
N LEU A 64 12.55 -12.47 -4.42
CA LEU A 64 11.30 -12.90 -5.05
C LEU A 64 10.15 -13.03 -4.05
N SER A 65 10.43 -13.59 -2.87
CA SER A 65 9.45 -13.68 -1.78
C SER A 65 8.96 -12.28 -1.36
N LEU A 66 9.87 -11.32 -1.23
CA LEU A 66 9.53 -9.93 -0.92
C LEU A 66 8.68 -9.26 -2.01
N LEU A 67 8.92 -9.56 -3.29
CA LEU A 67 8.07 -9.06 -4.39
C LEU A 67 6.64 -9.57 -4.26
N VAL A 68 6.48 -10.87 -4.01
CA VAL A 68 5.15 -11.48 -3.82
C VAL A 68 4.43 -10.89 -2.61
N GLU A 69 5.14 -10.70 -1.49
CA GLU A 69 4.58 -10.08 -0.29
C GLU A 69 4.14 -8.63 -0.54
N LEU A 70 4.96 -7.84 -1.23
CA LEU A 70 4.65 -6.46 -1.62
C LEU A 70 3.39 -6.39 -2.49
N GLU A 71 3.27 -7.25 -3.50
CA GLU A 71 2.10 -7.28 -4.39
C GLU A 71 0.82 -7.70 -3.65
N GLY A 72 0.93 -8.70 -2.77
CA GLY A 72 -0.19 -9.13 -1.92
C GLY A 72 -0.70 -8.03 -1.01
N ILE A 73 0.20 -7.21 -0.47
CA ILE A 73 -0.18 -6.05 0.34
C ILE A 73 -0.79 -4.95 -0.53
N ALA A 74 -0.20 -4.66 -1.70
CA ALA A 74 -0.73 -3.66 -2.61
C ALA A 74 -2.19 -3.97 -2.99
N ALA A 75 -2.47 -5.22 -3.35
CA ALA A 75 -3.84 -5.68 -3.65
C ALA A 75 -4.80 -5.51 -2.46
N GLN A 76 -4.34 -5.79 -1.23
CA GLN A 76 -5.13 -5.58 -0.01
C GLN A 76 -5.42 -4.10 0.26
N LEU A 77 -4.46 -3.21 -0.01
CA LEU A 77 -4.65 -1.76 0.13
C LEU A 77 -5.66 -1.22 -0.88
N GLU A 78 -5.56 -1.62 -2.16
CA GLU A 78 -6.53 -1.26 -3.20
C GLU A 78 -7.94 -1.75 -2.84
N SER A 79 -8.05 -2.98 -2.34
CA SER A 79 -9.32 -3.57 -1.90
C SER A 79 -9.92 -2.84 -0.69
N SER A 80 -9.08 -2.48 0.29
CA SER A 80 -9.50 -1.75 1.50
C SER A 80 -9.88 -0.29 1.20
N SER A 81 -9.22 0.35 0.23
CA SER A 81 -9.59 1.67 -0.27
C SER A 81 -10.93 1.64 -1.01
N SER A 82 -11.16 0.60 -1.81
CA SER A 82 -12.40 0.40 -2.56
C SER A 82 -13.58 0.09 -1.64
N SER A 83 -13.38 -0.68 -0.57
CA SER A 83 -14.42 -0.92 0.46
C SER A 83 -14.78 0.34 1.25
N SER A 84 -13.84 1.29 1.40
CA SER A 84 -14.13 2.58 2.05
C SER A 84 -14.86 3.56 1.12
N SER A 85 -14.90 3.30 -0.19
CA SER A 85 -15.66 4.10 -1.17
C SER A 85 -17.07 3.55 -1.44
N SER A 86 -17.46 2.44 -0.82
CA SER A 86 -18.81 1.85 -0.95
C SER A 86 -19.71 2.14 0.26
N THR A 87 -19.49 3.25 0.95
CA THR A 87 -20.43 3.82 1.96
C THR A 87 -20.47 5.34 1.85
N HIS A 88 -20.58 5.86 0.63
CA HIS A 88 -20.96 7.26 0.41
C HIS A 88 -21.82 7.43 -0.84
N GLY A 89 -22.76 6.49 -1.02
CA GLY A 89 -23.66 6.44 -2.17
C GLY A 89 -25.09 6.02 -1.85
N GLU A 90 -25.43 5.67 -0.61
CA GLU A 90 -26.84 5.59 -0.20
C GLU A 90 -27.22 6.89 0.51
N MET A 91 -27.32 7.92 -0.33
CA MET A 91 -27.95 9.18 -0.05
C MET A 91 -29.38 8.87 0.43
N LEU A 92 -29.63 9.17 1.70
CA LEU A 92 -30.93 9.22 2.37
C LEU A 92 -32.06 9.57 1.38
N HIS A 93 -32.78 8.55 0.90
CA HIS A 93 -34.06 8.76 0.25
C HIS A 93 -35.12 8.93 1.35
N ILE A 94 -35.02 10.04 2.11
CA ILE A 94 -36.15 10.54 2.90
C ILE A 94 -37.08 11.22 1.90
N GLY A 95 -37.77 10.39 1.12
CA GLY A 95 -38.85 10.78 0.24
C GLY A 95 -40.13 10.96 1.03
N ALA A 96 -40.46 12.22 1.30
CA ALA A 96 -41.81 12.77 1.37
C ALA A 96 -42.89 12.00 2.15
N GLN A 97 -43.10 12.38 3.41
CA GLN A 97 -44.46 12.42 3.95
C GLN A 97 -45.10 13.78 3.61
N PRO A 98 -46.23 13.83 2.88
CA PRO A 98 -47.03 15.04 2.82
C PRO A 98 -47.85 15.15 4.11
N VAL A 99 -47.33 15.85 5.12
CA VAL A 99 -48.18 16.35 6.20
C VAL A 99 -49.02 17.50 5.64
N ARG A 100 -50.28 17.18 5.28
CA ARG A 100 -51.29 18.18 4.91
C ARG A 100 -51.40 19.20 6.03
N ALA A 101 -51.09 20.44 5.70
CA ALA A 101 -51.31 21.59 6.56
C ALA A 101 -52.81 21.93 6.69
N ALA A 102 -53.14 22.34 7.91
CA ALA A 102 -54.12 23.36 8.30
C ALA A 102 -55.60 23.13 8.02
N ILE A 103 -56.41 23.06 9.10
CA ILE A 103 -57.41 24.06 9.52
C ILE A 103 -57.55 23.83 11.06
N GLY A 104 -57.43 24.77 11.99
CA GLY A 104 -57.80 26.18 11.99
C GLY A 104 -58.85 26.38 13.09
N ASN A 105 -58.35 26.58 14.31
CA ASN A 105 -58.84 27.42 15.41
C ASN A 105 -60.32 27.43 15.90
N ALA A 106 -60.40 27.37 17.24
CA ALA A 106 -61.19 28.23 18.14
C ALA A 106 -62.68 27.97 18.39
N ARG A 107 -62.91 27.59 19.66
CA ARG A 107 -63.92 28.09 20.62
C ARG A 107 -65.16 27.24 20.86
#